data_AF-A0A4P5TND4-F1
#
_entry.id   AF-A0A4P5TND4-F1
#
_cell.length_a   1.000
_cell.length_b   1.000
_cell.length_c   1.000
_cell.angle_alpha   90.00
_cell.angle_beta   90.00
_cell.angle_gamma   90.00
#
_symmetry.space_group_name_H-M   'P 1'
#
loop_
_entity.id
_entity.type
_entity.pdbx_description
1 polymer ?
#
loop_
_entity_poly.entity_id
_entity_poly.type
_entity_poly.pdbx_seq_one_letter_code
_entity_poly.pdbx_strand_id
1 'polypeptide(L)'
;MKTILTFVLLNIAFNCNAQNYQWRPIVPGIDCIDSTFNNCQVSFLVNDTFHNTLWLLGIFEGGGGVSSAYAVGFDGTNWIPFPGIFNASILSYTNCAIMYNGNLILGKDDRIEEFNFSTLQWSTIGNSSSEVLCLAIFNNDLIAGGYFSNINGTGNHIAKWNGIQWDTLGSGITGSSHIVMSLEIYNGKLFAGGTFDFAGG
;
A
#
# COMPACT_ATOMS: atom_id res chain seq x y z
N MET A 1 -14.61 -15.73 -3.61
CA MET A 1 -13.51 -14.75 -3.77
C MET A 1 -13.90 -13.53 -4.60
N LYS A 2 -14.47 -13.66 -5.82
CA LYS A 2 -15.23 -12.56 -6.46
C LYS A 2 -16.24 -11.95 -5.48
N THR A 3 -16.89 -12.78 -4.68
CA THR A 3 -17.83 -12.40 -3.63
C THR A 3 -17.25 -11.52 -2.52
N ILE A 4 -15.96 -11.65 -2.15
CA ILE A 4 -15.34 -10.84 -1.07
C ILE A 4 -15.03 -9.44 -1.59
N LEU A 5 -14.44 -9.33 -2.78
CA LEU A 5 -14.21 -8.03 -3.42
C LEU A 5 -15.54 -7.32 -3.76
N THR A 6 -16.54 -8.05 -4.25
CA THR A 6 -17.86 -7.48 -4.56
C THR A 6 -18.65 -7.11 -3.31
N PHE A 7 -18.54 -7.84 -2.18
CA PHE A 7 -19.22 -7.43 -0.93
C PHE A 7 -18.55 -6.25 -0.24
N VAL A 8 -17.22 -6.13 -0.28
CA VAL A 8 -16.51 -5.01 0.35
C VAL A 8 -16.68 -3.71 -0.46
N LEU A 9 -16.59 -3.76 -1.81
CA LEU A 9 -16.91 -2.59 -2.64
C LEU A 9 -18.38 -2.14 -2.53
N LEU A 10 -19.30 -3.05 -2.15
CA LEU A 10 -20.72 -2.74 -1.97
C LEU A 10 -21.08 -2.28 -0.54
N ASN A 11 -20.26 -2.56 0.48
CA ASN A 11 -20.54 -2.26 1.89
C ASN A 11 -19.52 -1.34 2.59
N ILE A 12 -18.47 -0.86 1.91
CA ILE A 12 -17.80 0.38 2.34
C ILE A 12 -18.82 1.50 2.10
N ALA A 13 -19.59 1.82 3.14
CA ALA A 13 -20.54 2.92 3.09
C ALA A 13 -19.75 4.22 3.01
N PHE A 14 -19.66 4.78 1.79
CA PHE A 14 -19.18 6.14 1.56
C PHE A 14 -20.22 7.12 2.13
N ASN A 15 -20.15 7.45 3.42
CA ASN A 15 -21.01 8.49 3.97
C ASN A 15 -20.36 9.86 3.71
N CYS A 16 -20.95 10.62 2.80
CA CYS A 16 -20.74 12.05 2.68
C CYS A 16 -21.27 12.73 3.96
N ASN A 17 -20.39 13.22 4.83
CA ASN A 17 -20.81 14.20 5.82
C ASN A 17 -20.89 15.56 5.12
N ALA A 18 -22.11 16.02 4.88
CA ALA A 18 -22.45 17.23 4.11
C ALA A 18 -21.91 18.55 4.71
N GLN A 19 -21.19 18.51 5.83
CA GLN A 19 -20.67 19.72 6.49
C GLN A 19 -19.22 20.08 6.10
N ASN A 20 -18.37 19.16 5.60
CA ASN A 20 -16.93 19.45 5.44
C ASN A 20 -16.20 18.90 4.19
N TYR A 21 -16.88 18.30 3.21
CA TYR A 21 -16.25 17.76 1.97
C TYR A 21 -15.03 16.84 2.20
N GLN A 22 -14.96 16.14 3.33
CA GLN A 22 -13.90 15.17 3.61
C GLN A 22 -14.41 13.77 3.26
N TRP A 23 -13.71 13.08 2.35
CA TRP A 23 -13.97 11.68 2.01
C TRP A 23 -13.60 10.80 3.21
N ARG A 24 -14.55 10.01 3.73
CA ARG A 24 -14.29 9.09 4.83
C ARG A 24 -14.79 7.69 4.48
N PRO A 25 -13.90 6.70 4.26
CA PRO A 25 -14.34 5.32 4.23
C PRO A 25 -14.81 4.95 5.64
N ILE A 26 -16.12 4.82 5.84
CA ILE A 26 -16.65 4.11 7.00
C ILE A 26 -16.80 2.66 6.55
N VAL A 27 -15.83 1.84 6.92
CA VAL A 27 -16.00 0.39 6.90
C VAL A 27 -16.85 0.09 8.14
N PRO A 28 -18.09 -0.42 8.01
CA PRO A 28 -18.90 -0.76 9.17
C PRO A 28 -18.11 -1.68 10.10
N GLY A 29 -17.91 -1.24 11.34
CA GLY A 29 -17.13 -1.97 12.33
C GLY A 29 -15.68 -1.55 12.49
N ILE A 30 -15.18 -0.42 11.96
CA ILE A 30 -13.88 0.10 12.44
C ILE A 30 -14.05 0.85 13.78
N ASP A 31 -13.21 0.48 14.75
CA ASP A 31 -13.22 1.05 16.10
C ASP A 31 -12.27 2.26 16.17
N CYS A 32 -12.81 3.42 16.54
CA CYS A 32 -12.13 4.72 16.43
C CYS A 32 -11.33 5.08 17.69
N ILE A 33 -10.24 5.84 17.52
CA ILE A 33 -9.37 6.34 18.62
C ILE A 33 -10.08 7.32 19.56
N ASP A 34 -11.15 7.97 19.09
CA ASP A 34 -11.96 8.84 19.93
C ASP A 34 -13.47 8.63 19.69
N SER A 35 -14.27 8.95 20.71
CA SER A 35 -15.73 8.86 20.68
C SER A 35 -16.38 9.89 19.75
N THR A 36 -15.60 10.82 19.20
CA THR A 36 -16.08 11.85 18.28
C THR A 36 -15.96 11.42 16.82
N PHE A 37 -15.38 10.23 16.56
CA PHE A 37 -15.12 9.68 15.23
C PHE A 37 -14.30 10.63 14.34
N ASN A 38 -13.66 11.66 14.89
CA ASN A 38 -13.08 12.73 14.09
C ASN A 38 -11.72 12.36 13.55
N ASN A 39 -11.00 11.44 14.18
CA ASN A 39 -9.64 11.08 13.77
C ASN A 39 -9.48 9.63 13.27
N CYS A 40 -10.59 8.95 12.97
CA CYS A 40 -10.54 7.61 12.40
C CYS A 40 -10.45 7.65 10.87
N GLN A 41 -9.46 6.96 10.31
CA GLN A 41 -9.21 6.92 8.87
C GLN A 41 -8.62 5.57 8.48
N VAL A 42 -9.17 4.94 7.45
CA VAL A 42 -8.49 3.87 6.71
C VAL A 42 -7.69 4.53 5.58
N SER A 43 -6.38 4.39 5.62
CA SER A 43 -5.45 4.96 4.64
C SER A 43 -5.19 4.00 3.48
N PHE A 44 -5.12 2.70 3.76
CA PHE A 44 -4.84 1.67 2.77
C PHE A 44 -5.78 0.48 2.93
N LEU A 45 -6.18 -0.07 1.79
CA LEU A 45 -6.86 -1.37 1.68
C LEU A 45 -5.95 -2.30 0.90
N VAL A 46 -5.51 -3.37 1.54
CA VAL A 46 -4.52 -4.29 0.97
C VAL A 46 -5.14 -5.68 0.89
N ASN A 47 -5.43 -6.11 -0.34
CA ASN A 47 -6.02 -7.42 -0.60
C ASN A 47 -4.97 -8.53 -0.51
N ASP A 48 -5.07 -9.37 0.50
CA ASP A 48 -4.18 -10.50 0.74
C ASP A 48 -4.83 -11.81 0.30
N THR A 49 -4.47 -12.22 -0.91
CA THR A 49 -4.94 -13.47 -1.51
C THR A 49 -4.23 -14.71 -0.95
N PHE A 50 -3.09 -14.56 -0.28
CA PHE A 50 -2.35 -15.67 0.32
C PHE A 50 -3.03 -16.12 1.61
N HIS A 51 -3.47 -15.16 2.43
CA HIS A 51 -4.14 -15.44 3.70
C HIS A 51 -5.67 -15.30 3.63
N ASN A 52 -6.22 -14.93 2.46
CA ASN A 52 -7.65 -14.66 2.25
C ASN A 52 -8.19 -13.59 3.22
N THR A 53 -7.43 -12.51 3.37
CA THR A 53 -7.70 -11.41 4.30
C THR A 53 -7.69 -10.09 3.54
N LEU A 54 -8.60 -9.19 3.86
CA LEU A 54 -8.44 -7.79 3.51
C LEU A 54 -7.80 -7.07 4.69
N TRP A 55 -6.60 -6.53 4.51
CA TRP A 55 -5.95 -5.71 5.51
C TRP A 55 -6.36 -4.25 5.34
N LEU A 56 -6.80 -3.66 6.44
CA LEU A 56 -7.07 -2.23 6.57
C LEU A 56 -5.92 -1.64 7.35
N LEU A 57 -5.29 -0.60 6.83
CA LEU A 57 -4.20 0.12 7.49
C LEU A 57 -4.59 1.58 7.61
N GLY A 58 -4.36 2.21 8.75
CA GLY A 58 -4.80 3.58 8.97
C GLY A 58 -4.71 4.03 10.42
N ILE A 59 -5.45 5.06 10.77
CA ILE A 59 -5.51 5.64 12.12
C ILE A 59 -6.83 5.17 12.75
N PHE A 60 -6.76 4.13 13.58
CA PHE A 60 -7.90 3.53 14.31
C PHE A 60 -7.38 2.61 15.44
N GLU A 61 -8.27 2.12 16.31
CA GLU A 61 -7.92 1.23 17.44
C GLU A 61 -8.20 -0.25 17.16
N GLY A 62 -9.01 -0.55 16.15
CA GLY A 62 -9.36 -1.93 15.83
C GLY A 62 -10.50 -2.05 14.83
N GLY A 63 -11.13 -3.21 14.82
CA GLY A 63 -12.38 -3.42 14.09
C GLY A 63 -13.23 -4.56 14.64
N GLY A 64 -14.54 -4.35 14.71
CA GLY A 64 -15.55 -5.32 15.14
C GLY A 64 -15.40 -5.74 16.59
N GLY A 65 -14.87 -4.84 17.44
CA GLY A 65 -14.52 -5.14 18.83
C GLY A 65 -13.16 -5.83 18.98
N VAL A 66 -12.44 -6.12 17.89
CA VAL A 66 -11.07 -6.63 17.94
C VAL A 66 -10.12 -5.44 18.08
N SER A 67 -9.48 -5.31 19.24
CA SER A 67 -8.46 -4.29 19.48
C SER A 67 -7.17 -4.63 18.72
N SER A 68 -6.89 -3.84 17.68
CA SER A 68 -5.72 -3.95 16.81
C SER A 68 -5.48 -2.60 16.15
N ALA A 69 -4.76 -1.74 16.86
CA ALA A 69 -4.56 -0.37 16.42
C ALA A 69 -3.76 -0.31 15.12
N TYR A 70 -4.10 0.65 14.27
CA TYR A 70 -3.46 0.98 13.00
C TYR A 70 -3.53 -0.05 11.87
N ALA A 71 -3.72 -1.33 12.18
CA ALA A 71 -3.86 -2.38 11.19
C ALA A 71 -4.83 -3.46 11.71
N VAL A 72 -5.81 -3.82 10.90
CA VAL A 72 -6.76 -4.90 11.21
C VAL A 72 -7.18 -5.62 9.92
N GLY A 73 -7.37 -6.92 9.99
CA GLY A 73 -7.79 -7.77 8.89
C GLY A 73 -9.27 -8.10 8.93
N PHE A 74 -9.84 -8.46 7.78
CA PHE A 74 -11.18 -9.02 7.66
C PHE A 74 -11.19 -10.20 6.68
N ASP A 75 -11.63 -11.38 7.11
CA ASP A 75 -11.66 -12.60 6.27
C ASP A 75 -12.97 -12.77 5.45
N GLY A 76 -13.88 -11.79 5.56
CA GLY A 76 -15.23 -11.86 4.99
C GLY A 76 -16.32 -12.17 6.03
N THR A 77 -15.95 -12.65 7.21
CA THR A 77 -16.86 -12.99 8.32
C THR A 77 -16.40 -12.38 9.64
N ASN A 78 -15.11 -12.47 9.94
CA ASN A 78 -14.51 -12.08 11.21
C ASN A 78 -13.45 -11.01 11.01
N TRP A 79 -13.31 -10.17 12.03
CA TRP A 79 -12.18 -9.28 12.18
C TRP A 79 -10.98 -10.04 12.76
N ILE A 80 -9.80 -9.75 12.23
CA ILE A 80 -8.56 -10.45 12.55
C ILE A 80 -7.54 -9.41 13.01
N PRO A 81 -6.91 -9.57 14.19
CA PRO A 81 -5.87 -8.65 14.62
C PRO A 81 -4.65 -8.76 13.69
N PHE A 82 -3.95 -7.65 13.47
CA PHE A 82 -2.70 -7.71 12.71
C PHE A 82 -1.67 -8.53 13.48
N PRO A 83 -1.02 -9.53 12.86
CA PRO A 83 -0.28 -10.55 13.61
C PRO A 83 1.10 -10.10 14.10
N GLY A 84 1.54 -8.88 13.75
CA GLY A 84 2.81 -8.31 14.20
C GLY A 84 2.66 -6.89 14.74
N ILE A 85 3.80 -6.22 14.94
CA ILE A 85 3.81 -4.81 15.36
C ILE A 85 3.43 -3.94 14.17
N PHE A 86 2.33 -3.21 14.26
CA PHE A 86 1.99 -2.11 13.37
C PHE A 86 1.63 -0.88 14.22
N ASN A 87 2.29 0.24 13.98
CA ASN A 87 2.15 1.42 14.85
C ASN A 87 2.17 2.72 14.03
N ALA A 88 1.92 3.84 14.70
CA ALA A 88 1.91 5.16 14.08
C ALA A 88 3.19 5.47 13.30
N SER A 89 4.37 5.04 13.77
CA SER A 89 5.65 5.30 13.08
C SER A 89 5.80 4.51 11.78
N ILE A 90 5.27 3.27 11.75
CA ILE A 90 5.22 2.46 10.52
C ILE A 90 4.23 3.08 9.54
N LEU A 91 3.06 3.51 10.02
CA LEU A 91 2.05 4.14 9.16
C LEU A 91 2.54 5.49 8.62
N SER A 92 3.16 6.29 9.49
CA SER A 92 3.76 7.58 9.13
C SER A 92 4.76 7.36 8.00
N TYR A 93 4.75 8.25 7.02
CA TYR A 93 5.61 8.18 5.84
C TYR A 93 5.31 7.02 4.89
N THR A 94 4.18 6.32 5.02
CA THR A 94 3.74 5.33 4.03
C THR A 94 2.91 6.02 2.97
N ASN A 95 3.29 5.87 1.70
CA ASN A 95 2.59 6.44 0.55
C ASN A 95 1.75 5.41 -0.19
N CYS A 96 2.21 4.16 -0.21
CA CYS A 96 1.51 3.07 -0.88
C CYS A 96 1.77 1.73 -0.18
N ALA A 97 0.87 0.77 -0.40
CA ALA A 97 0.93 -0.55 0.19
C ALA A 97 0.39 -1.61 -0.79
N ILE A 98 1.04 -2.78 -0.84
CA ILE A 98 0.60 -3.91 -1.66
C ILE A 98 1.02 -5.23 -1.00
N MET A 99 0.38 -6.34 -1.37
CA MET A 99 0.90 -7.68 -1.08
C MET A 99 1.82 -8.15 -2.19
N TYR A 100 2.98 -8.70 -1.83
CA TYR A 100 3.92 -9.33 -2.76
C TYR A 100 4.45 -10.63 -2.15
N ASN A 101 4.30 -11.76 -2.87
CA ASN A 101 4.76 -13.08 -2.42
C ASN A 101 4.34 -13.48 -0.99
N GLY A 102 3.11 -13.10 -0.59
CA GLY A 102 2.58 -13.39 0.74
C GLY A 102 3.02 -12.43 1.84
N ASN A 103 3.80 -11.40 1.53
CA ASN A 103 4.26 -10.38 2.46
C ASN A 103 3.61 -9.02 2.17
N LEU A 104 3.44 -8.20 3.21
CA LEU A 104 2.96 -6.82 3.06
C LEU A 104 4.16 -5.92 2.73
N ILE A 105 4.06 -5.18 1.63
CA ILE A 105 5.07 -4.23 1.19
C ILE A 105 4.52 -2.82 1.35
N LEU A 106 5.31 -1.94 1.96
CA LEU A 106 5.03 -0.52 2.11
C LEU A 106 6.06 0.30 1.34
N GLY A 107 5.61 1.15 0.44
CA GLY A 107 6.42 2.20 -0.18
C GLY A 107 6.35 3.46 0.68
N LYS A 108 7.50 3.98 1.08
CA LYS A 108 7.63 5.07 2.04
C LYS A 108 8.37 6.28 1.45
N ASP A 109 8.47 7.35 2.24
CA ASP A 109 9.17 8.59 1.84
C ASP A 109 10.67 8.41 1.60
N ASP A 110 11.28 7.34 2.14
CA ASP A 110 12.73 7.14 2.09
C ASP A 110 13.16 5.70 1.76
N ARG A 111 12.23 4.74 1.78
CA ARG A 111 12.53 3.32 1.62
C ARG A 111 11.30 2.47 1.30
N ILE A 112 11.54 1.18 1.13
CA ILE A 112 10.54 0.13 0.99
C ILE A 112 10.72 -0.87 2.12
N GLU A 113 9.65 -1.08 2.88
CA GLU A 113 9.61 -2.02 4.01
C GLU A 113 8.75 -3.23 3.64
N GLU A 114 9.19 -4.41 4.08
CA GLU A 114 8.46 -5.67 3.98
C GLU A 114 8.11 -6.15 5.39
N PHE A 115 6.84 -6.48 5.63
CA PHE A 115 6.41 -7.28 6.76
C PHE A 115 6.20 -8.72 6.32
N ASN A 116 6.99 -9.63 6.89
CA ASN A 116 6.92 -11.04 6.60
C ASN A 116 5.95 -11.73 7.57
N PHE A 117 4.84 -12.27 7.06
CA PHE A 117 3.82 -12.91 7.88
C PHE A 117 4.26 -14.24 8.51
N SER A 118 5.29 -14.89 7.97
CA SER A 118 5.82 -16.13 8.53
C SER A 118 6.75 -15.89 9.72
N THR A 119 7.54 -14.81 9.68
CA THR A 119 8.47 -14.46 10.76
C THR A 119 7.93 -13.39 11.71
N LEU A 120 6.85 -12.71 11.31
CA LEU A 120 6.24 -11.57 12.01
C LEU A 120 7.22 -10.40 12.20
N GLN A 121 8.19 -10.25 11.29
CA GLN A 121 9.22 -9.21 11.35
C GLN A 121 9.12 -8.23 10.18
N TRP A 122 9.50 -6.99 10.46
CA TRP A 122 9.75 -5.97 9.46
C TRP A 122 11.20 -6.02 8.98
N SER A 123 11.41 -5.77 7.69
CA SER A 123 12.74 -5.58 7.11
C SER A 123 12.71 -4.61 5.94
N THR A 124 13.75 -3.79 5.83
CA THR A 124 13.91 -2.88 4.70
C THR A 124 14.48 -3.65 3.50
N ILE A 125 13.74 -3.65 2.39
CA ILE A 125 14.15 -4.34 1.16
C ILE A 125 14.70 -3.38 0.10
N GLY A 126 14.55 -2.07 0.28
CA GLY A 126 15.10 -1.07 -0.63
C GLY A 126 15.22 0.29 0.02
N ASN A 127 16.41 0.90 0.00
CA ASN A 127 16.62 2.28 0.42
C ASN A 127 16.59 3.18 -0.82
N SER A 128 15.57 4.04 -0.90
CA SER A 128 15.34 4.95 -2.03
C SER A 128 15.80 6.39 -1.73
N SER A 129 15.99 6.72 -0.45
CA SER A 129 16.35 8.07 0.05
C SER A 129 15.38 9.20 -0.41
N SER A 130 14.24 8.83 -1.00
CA SER A 130 13.18 9.68 -1.53
C SER A 130 11.94 8.80 -1.81
N GLU A 131 10.83 9.45 -2.12
CA GLU A 131 9.49 8.92 -2.02
C GLU A 131 9.23 7.80 -3.03
N VAL A 132 8.74 6.67 -2.51
CA VAL A 132 8.13 5.59 -3.28
C VAL A 132 6.62 5.78 -3.24
N LEU A 133 6.05 6.30 -4.32
CA LEU A 133 4.66 6.77 -4.37
C LEU A 133 3.70 5.69 -4.82
N CYS A 134 4.17 4.70 -5.58
CA CYS A 134 3.34 3.63 -6.10
C CYS A 134 4.09 2.32 -6.20
N LEU A 135 3.35 1.22 -6.04
CA LEU A 135 3.83 -0.15 -6.18
C LEU A 135 2.87 -0.94 -7.06
N ALA A 136 3.41 -1.85 -7.87
CA ALA A 136 2.62 -2.76 -8.68
C ALA A 136 3.33 -4.10 -8.85
N ILE A 137 2.60 -5.14 -9.22
CA ILE A 137 3.20 -6.43 -9.58
C ILE A 137 3.10 -6.60 -11.09
N PHE A 138 4.23 -6.78 -11.75
CA PHE A 138 4.30 -6.99 -13.19
C PHE A 138 5.28 -8.11 -13.49
N ASN A 139 4.81 -9.15 -14.21
CA ASN A 139 5.60 -10.34 -14.55
C ASN A 139 6.30 -10.98 -13.34
N ASN A 140 5.59 -11.08 -12.21
CA ASN A 140 6.06 -11.59 -10.93
C ASN A 140 7.14 -10.74 -10.23
N ASP A 141 7.56 -9.62 -10.81
CA ASP A 141 8.42 -8.66 -10.13
C ASP A 141 7.56 -7.62 -9.41
N LEU A 142 8.04 -7.16 -8.25
CA LEU A 142 7.52 -5.97 -7.60
C LEU A 142 8.12 -4.74 -8.29
N ILE A 143 7.27 -3.85 -8.80
CA ILE A 143 7.67 -2.60 -9.42
C ILE A 143 7.42 -1.46 -8.45
N ALA A 144 8.44 -0.62 -8.26
CA ALA A 144 8.35 0.62 -7.50
C ALA A 144 8.46 1.82 -8.43
N GLY A 145 7.58 2.80 -8.23
CA GLY A 145 7.61 4.10 -8.91
C GLY A 145 7.55 5.24 -7.89
N GLY A 146 8.24 6.34 -8.17
CA GLY A 146 8.26 7.48 -7.26
C GLY A 146 9.11 8.65 -7.74
N TYR A 147 9.61 9.43 -6.79
CA TYR A 147 10.52 10.55 -7.05
C TYR A 147 12.00 10.19 -6.83
N PHE A 148 12.29 8.98 -6.36
CA PHE A 148 13.65 8.50 -6.11
C PHE A 148 14.53 8.47 -7.37
N SER A 149 15.81 8.79 -7.22
CA SER A 149 16.81 8.65 -8.30
C SER A 149 17.42 7.26 -8.37
N ASN A 150 17.36 6.47 -7.28
CA ASN A 150 17.78 5.08 -7.21
C ASN A 150 17.16 4.39 -5.98
N ILE A 151 17.19 3.06 -5.95
CA ILE A 151 16.92 2.18 -4.82
C ILE A 151 18.14 1.26 -4.70
N ASN A 152 18.89 1.36 -3.60
CA ASN A 152 20.15 0.61 -3.40
C ASN A 152 21.15 0.78 -4.57
N GLY A 153 21.20 1.96 -5.20
CA GLY A 153 22.15 2.26 -6.28
C GLY A 153 21.70 1.89 -7.70
N THR A 154 20.46 1.40 -7.89
CA THR A 154 19.88 1.12 -9.23
C THR A 154 18.47 1.69 -9.34
N GLY A 155 17.89 1.71 -10.54
CA GLY A 155 16.61 2.36 -10.80
C GLY A 155 16.77 3.83 -11.18
N ASN A 156 15.72 4.38 -11.78
CA ASN A 156 15.67 5.78 -12.21
C ASN A 156 14.19 6.21 -12.23
N HIS A 157 13.67 6.56 -11.04
CA HIS A 157 12.25 6.83 -10.73
C HIS A 157 11.28 5.65 -10.92
N ILE A 158 11.75 4.57 -11.53
CA ILE A 158 11.10 3.27 -11.64
C ILE A 158 12.13 2.16 -11.50
N ALA A 159 11.82 1.14 -10.72
CA ALA A 159 12.70 0.00 -10.45
C ALA A 159 11.88 -1.28 -10.26
N LYS A 160 12.50 -2.44 -10.49
CA LYS A 160 11.90 -3.76 -10.30
C LYS A 160 12.66 -4.56 -9.23
N TRP A 161 11.94 -5.35 -8.46
CA TRP A 161 12.47 -6.25 -7.43
C TRP A 161 12.05 -7.68 -7.74
N ASN A 162 13.05 -8.54 -7.89
CA ASN A 162 12.84 -9.95 -8.26
C ASN A 162 12.78 -10.90 -7.05
N GLY A 163 12.69 -10.36 -5.83
CA GLY A 163 12.80 -11.15 -4.58
C GLY A 163 14.20 -11.23 -3.98
N ILE A 164 15.24 -10.81 -4.71
CA ILE A 164 16.64 -10.89 -4.27
C ILE A 164 17.32 -9.51 -4.33
N GLN A 165 17.14 -8.78 -5.44
CA GLN A 165 17.75 -7.48 -5.66
C GLN A 165 16.85 -6.56 -6.48
N TRP A 166 17.05 -5.25 -6.29
CA TRP A 166 16.47 -4.23 -7.16
C TRP A 166 17.26 -4.18 -8.47
N ASP A 167 16.58 -3.77 -9.54
CA ASP A 167 17.17 -3.50 -10.85
C ASP A 167 16.41 -2.37 -11.55
N THR A 168 17.04 -1.73 -12.52
CA THR A 168 16.40 -0.70 -13.33
C THR A 168 15.37 -1.34 -14.26
N LEU A 169 14.18 -0.76 -14.36
CA LEU A 169 13.19 -1.18 -15.35
C LEU A 169 13.43 -0.43 -16.66
N GLY A 170 13.97 -1.12 -17.66
CA GLY A 170 14.36 -0.50 -18.93
C GLY A 170 15.46 0.54 -18.73
N SER A 171 15.31 1.72 -19.34
CA SER A 171 16.17 2.89 -19.11
C SER A 171 15.66 3.81 -17.98
N GLY A 172 14.53 3.46 -17.34
CA GLY A 172 13.85 4.26 -16.33
C GLY A 172 12.99 5.38 -16.91
N ILE A 173 12.85 6.47 -16.15
CA ILE A 173 12.08 7.67 -16.50
C ILE A 173 13.00 8.87 -16.63
N THR A 174 12.87 9.66 -17.70
CA THR A 174 13.72 10.84 -17.97
C THR A 174 12.90 12.04 -18.45
N GLY A 175 13.54 13.21 -18.58
CA GLY A 175 12.86 14.48 -18.84
C GLY A 175 13.36 15.67 -18.00
N SER A 176 12.50 16.68 -17.85
CA SER A 176 12.68 17.84 -16.98
C SER A 176 11.91 17.70 -15.64
N SER A 177 10.93 16.80 -15.61
CA SER A 177 10.23 16.31 -14.43
C SER A 177 10.31 14.79 -14.42
N HIS A 178 10.38 14.18 -13.23
CA HIS A 178 10.66 12.75 -13.10
C HIS A 178 9.93 12.14 -11.91
N ILE A 179 8.60 12.19 -11.91
CA ILE A 179 7.81 11.60 -10.83
C ILE A 179 6.88 10.56 -11.43
N VAL A 180 6.98 9.32 -10.94
CA VAL A 180 5.98 8.28 -11.20
C VAL A 180 5.00 8.26 -10.02
N MET A 181 3.75 8.65 -10.27
CA MET A 181 2.72 8.74 -9.24
C MET A 181 1.76 7.54 -9.24
N SER A 182 1.66 6.83 -10.37
CA SER A 182 0.81 5.64 -10.48
C SER A 182 1.40 4.60 -11.41
N LEU A 183 1.11 3.34 -11.09
CA LEU A 183 1.42 2.18 -11.91
C LEU A 183 0.15 1.34 -12.05
N GLU A 184 -0.19 0.94 -13.27
CA GLU A 184 -1.37 0.11 -13.54
C GLU A 184 -1.05 -0.97 -14.57
N ILE A 185 -1.62 -2.16 -14.41
CA ILE A 185 -1.48 -3.24 -15.38
C ILE A 185 -2.76 -3.33 -16.19
N TYR A 186 -2.66 -3.10 -17.50
CA TYR A 186 -3.79 -3.21 -18.41
C TYR A 186 -3.39 -3.99 -19.66
N ASN A 187 -4.19 -5.01 -20.02
CA ASN A 187 -3.94 -5.89 -21.16
C ASN A 187 -2.50 -6.45 -21.21
N GLY A 188 -1.98 -6.89 -20.05
CA GLY A 188 -0.65 -7.49 -19.93
C GLY A 188 0.51 -6.50 -20.08
N LYS A 189 0.24 -5.19 -20.03
CA LYS A 189 1.26 -4.13 -20.09
C LYS A 189 1.23 -3.31 -18.82
N LEU A 190 2.40 -2.87 -18.39
CA LEU A 190 2.56 -1.90 -17.32
C LEU A 190 2.47 -0.48 -17.88
N PHE A 191 1.60 0.33 -17.31
CA PHE A 191 1.47 1.75 -17.59
C PHE A 191 1.98 2.54 -16.39
N ALA A 192 2.82 3.54 -16.65
CA ALA A 192 3.26 4.50 -15.67
C ALA A 192 2.53 5.83 -15.90
N GLY A 193 1.95 6.38 -14.83
CA GLY A 193 1.34 7.71 -14.82
C GLY A 193 2.13 8.63 -13.89
N GLY A 194 2.26 9.90 -14.27
CA GLY A 194 3.09 10.84 -13.53
C GLY A 194 3.44 12.09 -14.32
N THR A 195 4.48 12.79 -13.87
CA THR A 195 5.05 13.95 -14.57
C THR A 195 6.44 13.59 -15.06
N PHE A 196 6.56 13.29 -16.36
CA PHE A 196 7.80 12.97 -17.03
C PHE A 196 7.69 13.12 -18.54
N ASP A 197 8.83 13.23 -19.22
CA ASP A 197 8.88 13.43 -20.68
C ASP A 197 9.04 12.10 -21.42
N PHE A 198 9.80 11.15 -20.85
CA PHE A 198 10.09 9.87 -21.48
C PHE A 198 10.04 8.71 -20.48
N ALA A 199 9.49 7.58 -20.91
CA ALA A 199 9.48 6.34 -20.15
C ALA A 199 10.01 5.18 -21.01
N GLY A 200 10.90 4.37 -20.44
CA GLY A 200 11.18 3.01 -20.93
C GLY A 200 12.15 2.87 -22.12
N GLY A 201 12.54 3.98 -22.76
CA GLY A 201 13.42 3.95 -23.94
C GLY A 201 12.70 3.56 -25.23
#